data_AF-A0A3S1HNY3-F1
#
_entry.id   AF-A0A3S1HNY3-F1
#
_cell.length_a   1.000
_cell.length_b   1.000
_cell.length_c   1.000
_cell.angle_alpha   90.00
_cell.angle_beta   90.00
_cell.angle_gamma   90.00
#
_symmetry.space_group_name_H-M   'P 1'
#
loop_
_entity.id
_entity.type
_entity.pdbx_description
1 polymer ?
#
loop_
_entity_poly.entity_id
_entity_poly.type
_entity_poly.pdbx_seq_one_letter_code
_entity_poly.pdbx_strand_id
1 'polypeptide(L)' 'MNVGMGRRFRSSKAILFDLDGTLVDSAPDIRAAVNELLAGRDLPPLRLEQVKAMIGGGVRKLVERAFTAS' A
#
# COMPACT_ATOMS: atom_id res chain seq x y z
N MET A 1 11.25 26.88 34.67
CA MET A 1 10.83 25.61 34.04
C MET A 1 9.93 25.95 32.87
N ASN A 2 10.40 25.78 31.63
CA ASN A 2 9.69 26.23 30.43
C ASN A 2 8.96 25.03 29.82
N VAL A 3 7.64 24.96 30.00
CA VAL A 3 6.82 23.88 29.43
C VAL A 3 6.60 24.21 27.95
N GLY A 4 7.10 23.36 27.06
CA GLY A 4 7.04 23.55 25.62
C GLY A 4 5.61 23.70 25.12
N MET A 5 5.35 24.81 24.41
CA MET A 5 4.09 25.11 23.75
C MET A 5 3.80 24.02 22.70
N GLY A 6 2.91 23.08 23.02
CA GLY A 6 2.45 22.05 22.07
C GLY A 6 1.84 22.70 20.83
N ARG A 7 2.18 22.19 19.64
CA ARG A 7 1.61 22.68 18.37
C ARG A 7 0.08 22.51 18.43
N ARG A 8 -0.65 23.62 18.49
CA ARG A 8 -2.11 23.62 18.37
C ARG A 8 -2.47 23.25 16.92
N PHE A 9 -3.23 22.17 16.73
CA PHE A 9 -3.88 21.90 15.44
C PHE A 9 -4.81 23.07 15.13
N ARG A 10 -4.58 23.78 14.01
CA ARG A 10 -5.49 24.82 13.52
C ARG A 10 -6.77 24.14 13.02
N SER A 11 -7.93 24.81 13.15
CA SER A 11 -9.19 24.23 12.66
C SER A 11 -9.12 24.05 11.15
N SER A 12 -8.98 22.81 10.69
CA SER A 12 -8.96 22.48 9.27
C SER A 12 -10.40 22.42 8.78
N LYS A 13 -10.72 23.09 7.67
CA LYS A 13 -12.08 23.11 7.11
C LYS A 13 -12.42 21.86 6.29
N ALA A 14 -11.43 21.00 6.03
CA ALA A 14 -11.58 19.74 5.30
C ALA A 14 -10.53 18.73 5.76
N ILE A 15 -10.83 17.45 5.56
CA ILE A 15 -9.92 16.32 5.77
C ILE A 15 -9.91 15.51 4.48
N LEU A 16 -8.73 15.14 4.00
CA LEU A 16 -8.54 14.26 2.85
C LEU A 16 -8.06 12.91 3.38
N PHE A 17 -8.73 11.84 2.94
CA PHE A 17 -8.34 10.48 3.23
C PHE A 17 -7.74 9.85 1.98
N ASP A 18 -6.65 9.11 2.17
CA ASP A 18 -6.23 8.12 1.19
C ASP A 18 -7.24 6.96 1.18
N LEU A 19 -7.25 6.15 0.12
CA LEU A 19 -8.15 5.00 0.00
C LEU A 19 -7.48 3.74 0.52
N ASP A 20 -6.43 3.30 -0.17
CA ASP A 20 -5.76 2.03 0.05
C ASP A 20 -4.99 2.02 1.37
N GLY A 21 -5.32 1.09 2.26
CA GLY A 21 -4.71 1.00 3.58
C GLY A 21 -5.14 2.10 4.56
N THR A 22 -6.04 3.01 4.15
CA THR A 22 -6.64 4.01 5.05
C THR A 22 -8.13 3.76 5.24
N LEU A 23 -8.93 3.81 4.17
CA LEU A 23 -10.36 3.53 4.23
C LEU A 23 -10.69 2.07 3.90
N VAL A 24 -9.85 1.41 3.11
CA VAL A 24 -10.05 0.03 2.65
C VAL A 24 -8.78 -0.78 2.92
N ASP A 25 -8.92 -1.95 3.54
CA ASP A 25 -7.85 -2.96 3.57
C ASP A 25 -7.79 -3.70 2.23
N SER A 26 -7.24 -3.05 1.20
CA SER A 26 -7.19 -3.56 -0.17
C SER A 26 -6.02 -4.54 -0.42
N ALA A 27 -5.14 -4.75 0.56
CA ALA A 27 -3.96 -5.60 0.40
C ALA A 27 -4.29 -7.07 0.01
N PRO A 28 -5.34 -7.72 0.56
CA PRO A 28 -5.72 -9.08 0.16
C PRO A 28 -6.12 -9.17 -1.32
N ASP A 29 -6.86 -8.18 -1.83
CA ASP A 29 -7.35 -8.13 -3.20
C ASP A 29 -6.22 -7.79 -4.18
N ILE A 30 -5.35 -6.85 -3.82
CA ILE A 30 -4.14 -6.53 -4.58
C ILE A 30 -3.26 -7.78 -4.71
N ARG A 31 -3.09 -8.55 -3.64
CA ARG A 31 -2.34 -9.82 -3.68
C ARG A 31 -3.02 -10.83 -4.61
N ALA A 32 -4.34 -10.94 -4.59
CA ALA A 32 -5.07 -11.85 -5.48
C ALA A 32 -4.80 -11.50 -6.96
N ALA A 33 -4.91 -10.22 -7.33
CA ALA A 33 -4.64 -9.74 -8.68
C ALA A 33 -3.16 -9.93 -9.11
N VAL A 34 -2.21 -9.66 -8.21
CA VAL A 34 -0.78 -9.90 -8.48
C VAL A 34 -0.51 -11.39 -8.70
N ASN A 35 -1.08 -12.27 -7.88
CA ASN A 35 -0.86 -13.71 -8.03
C ASN A 35 -1.55 -14.27 -9.29
N GLU A 36 -2.67 -13.72 -9.73
CA GLU A 36 -3.28 -14.04 -11.02
C GLU A 36 -2.35 -13.65 -12.19
N LEU A 37 -1.75 -12.47 -12.13
CA LEU A 37 -0.77 -12.01 -13.12
C LEU A 37 0.47 -12.92 -13.23
N LEU A 38 0.98 -13.38 -12.08
CA LEU A 38 2.14 -14.27 -12.00
C LEU A 38 1.80 -15.68 -12.47
N ALA A 39 0.63 -16.20 -12.09
CA ALA A 39 0.15 -17.50 -12.54
C ALA A 39 0.03 -17.58 -14.07
N GLY A 40 -0.44 -16.51 -14.73
CA GLY A 40 -0.49 -16.41 -16.19
C GLY A 40 0.89 -16.38 -16.89
N ARG A 41 1.99 -16.41 -16.13
CA ARG A 41 3.38 -16.45 -16.61
C ARG A 41 4.18 -17.61 -16.00
N ASP A 42 3.51 -18.57 -15.37
CA ASP A 42 4.14 -19.72 -14.71
C ASP A 42 5.14 -19.34 -13.59
N LEU A 43 4.90 -18.20 -12.93
CA LEU A 43 5.73 -17.70 -11.82
C LEU A 43 5.11 -18.04 -10.44
N PRO A 44 5.92 -18.23 -9.39
CA PRO A 44 5.43 -18.60 -8.08
C PRO A 44 4.60 -17.47 -7.44
N PRO A 45 3.58 -17.81 -6.62
CA PRO A 45 2.75 -16.80 -5.97
C PRO A 45 3.49 -16.10 -4.82
N LEU A 46 3.11 -14.85 -4.56
CA LEU A 46 3.62 -14.06 -3.44
C LEU A 46 2.69 -14.14 -2.22
N ARG A 47 3.29 -14.12 -1.03
CA ARG A 47 2.57 -14.01 0.25
C ARG A 47 2.05 -12.59 0.44
N LEU A 48 1.02 -12.43 1.28
CA LEU A 48 0.41 -11.13 1.58
C LEU A 48 1.43 -10.10 2.06
N GLU A 49 2.32 -10.49 2.97
CA GLU A 49 3.33 -9.57 3.52
C GLU A 49 4.35 -9.11 2.47
N GLN A 50 4.65 -9.95 1.47
CA GLN A 50 5.51 -9.55 0.34
C GLN A 50 4.79 -8.49 -0.51
N VAL A 51 3.51 -8.71 -0.83
CA VAL A 51 2.73 -7.76 -1.64
C VAL A 51 2.51 -6.44 -0.88
N LYS A 52 2.21 -6.48 0.43
CA LYS A 52 2.08 -5.28 1.26
C LYS A 52 3.31 -4.38 1.21
N ALA A 53 4.51 -4.97 1.27
CA ALA A 53 5.77 -4.23 1.16
C ALA A 53 5.99 -3.57 -0.21
N MET A 54 5.21 -3.95 -1.23
CA MET A 54 5.28 -3.41 -2.59
C MET A 54 4.22 -2.33 -2.87
N ILE A 55 3.20 -2.20 -2.02
CA ILE A 55 2.11 -1.22 -2.20
C ILE A 55 2.66 0.21 -2.10
N GLY A 56 2.11 1.10 -2.93
CA GLY A 56 2.53 2.49 -3.04
C GLY A 56 3.42 2.76 -4.26
N GLY A 57 3.34 3.98 -4.78
CA GLY A 57 4.06 4.37 -6.01
C GLY A 57 3.36 3.95 -7.32
N GLY A 58 2.10 3.50 -7.23
CA GLY A 58 1.23 3.18 -8.35
C GLY A 58 1.43 1.78 -8.96
N VAL A 59 0.51 1.40 -9.84
CA VAL A 59 0.40 0.04 -10.41
C VAL A 59 1.67 -0.41 -11.14
N ARG A 60 2.33 0.50 -11.88
CA ARG A 60 3.56 0.15 -12.62
C ARG A 60 4.67 -0.36 -11.69
N LYS A 61 4.93 0.36 -10.59
CA LYS A 61 5.95 -0.04 -9.61
C LYS A 61 5.57 -1.33 -8.91
N LEU A 62 4.28 -1.54 -8.62
CA LEU A 62 3.79 -2.80 -8.05
C LEU A 62 4.12 -3.99 -8.96
N VAL A 63 3.82 -3.87 -10.25
CA VAL A 63 4.08 -4.93 -11.24
C VAL A 63 5.58 -5.20 -11.41
N GLU A 64 6.41 -4.16 -11.50
CA GLU A 64 7.88 -4.30 -11.56
C GLU A 64 8.44 -5.05 -10.34
N ARG A 65 7.97 -4.69 -9.14
CA ARG A 65 8.39 -5.33 -7.88
C ARG A 65 7.91 -6.77 -7.79
N ALA A 66 6.70 -7.06 -8.26
CA ALA A 66 6.15 -8.41 -8.27
C ALA A 66 7.00 -9.35 -9.13
N PHE A 67 7.36 -8.93 -10.36
CA PHE A 67 8.25 -9.70 -11.24
C PHE A 67 9.67 -9.88 -10.70
N THR A 68 10.17 -8.90 -9.93
CA THR A 68 11.50 -9.00 -9.32
C THR A 68 11.53 -9.97 -8.14
N ALA A 69 10.40 -10.16 -7.46
CA ALA A 69 10.28 -10.96 -6.25
C ALA A 69 9.77 -12.39 -6.49
N SER A 70 9.24 -12.66 -7.67
CA SER A 70 8.76 -13.96 -8.15
C SER A 70 9.87 -14.81 -8.75
#